data_AF-A0A4D5RJ37-F1
#
_entry.id   AF-A0A4D5RJ37-F1
#
_cell.length_a   1.000
_cell.length_b   1.000
_cell.length_c   1.000
_cell.angle_alpha   90.00
_cell.angle_beta   90.00
_cell.angle_gamma   90.00
#
_symmetry.space_group_name_H-M   'P 1'
#
loop_
_entity.id
_entity.type
_entity.pdbx_description
1 polymer ?
#
loop_
_entity_poly.entity_id
_entity_poly.type
_entity_poly.pdbx_seq_one_letter_code
_entity_poly.pdbx_strand_id
1 'polypeptide(L)'
;ELPFAFGVSPLRPVRVAPLLPSIQLPLMLEWSRTSSYDFVVVRRLWYLRFRLVLSFPALSFVDSVFVLRCCDPSARAKQNFDWSKMKFLGVPDWIILVATALVLLYLYAARHRNYWKDQNVIQEEFSLIFAAVRRMMFKPFHQMDQDRYRKFGKLFGVYEGTKPVLFVADPELVKRVLVKDFPSLPNRRAFTFNDSLLDNMMSILPVERWRRIRPAASPAFSTGKLRKMNSLIADCARKTAEHLKMTAEKEEELLDIKQFYGNYALDVIARCAFATRLDSHTQETNEFVTKARQAFSGKITLPLILLFLFPGVFKLLKLKAFNTDVFLYFKDLCLKIIEGRKEKKSRQEDFLQLMMDAQDGSITTTVETAQSTEEKLFNLDSEIKMDTSFLGGVKALTEDEAMAQCVLFFLAGQDTTSSVISYTAYLLALHPEIQAKLREEADECFKQHGPDPSLDVVSKLKYLHGVVSESLRMYPPAVRIERAALSDYVLGDTGIKVPKGCVVAVPIYSMHHDPEYFPDPATFDPNRFSDENIDSIRPYTYLPFGAGPRNCIGMRFALEAVKLSLLHSVHCVEFVRTKNTKVPLEFVTGFGVLNAKNITIGIRKRTA
;
A
#
# COMPACT_ATOMS: atom_id res chain seq x y z
N GLU A 1 52.92 36.03 -8.54
CA GLU A 1 53.89 35.23 -7.75
C GLU A 1 53.53 33.75 -7.92
N LEU A 2 54.31 33.06 -8.76
CA LEU A 2 54.36 31.59 -8.90
C LEU A 2 55.44 31.07 -7.91
N PRO A 3 55.68 29.75 -7.76
CA PRO A 3 54.91 28.79 -6.97
C PRO A 3 55.87 27.96 -6.07
N PHE A 4 55.37 26.95 -5.34
CA PHE A 4 56.23 25.82 -4.96
C PHE A 4 55.52 24.50 -5.30
N ALA A 5 56.10 23.82 -6.28
CA ALA A 5 55.85 22.43 -6.62
C ALA A 5 57.01 21.59 -6.10
N PHE A 6 56.73 20.40 -5.58
CA PHE A 6 57.53 19.21 -5.81
C PHE A 6 56.62 17.99 -5.66
N GLY A 7 56.51 17.20 -6.72
CA GLY A 7 55.96 15.85 -6.67
C GLY A 7 57.08 14.83 -6.79
N VAL A 8 56.90 13.63 -6.23
CA VAL A 8 57.44 12.35 -6.74
C VAL A 8 56.49 11.20 -6.29
N SER A 9 56.35 10.23 -7.19
CA SER A 9 55.42 9.10 -7.34
C SER A 9 55.55 7.94 -6.30
N PRO A 10 54.78 6.83 -6.42
CA PRO A 10 54.29 6.00 -5.31
C PRO A 10 55.18 4.79 -4.95
N LEU A 11 55.13 4.36 -3.69
CA LEU A 11 55.72 3.10 -3.22
C LEU A 11 54.65 2.14 -2.69
N ARG A 12 54.75 0.89 -3.16
CA ARG A 12 53.98 -0.31 -2.77
C ARG A 12 54.80 -1.12 -1.72
N PRO A 13 54.25 -2.18 -1.10
CA PRO A 13 54.04 -2.32 0.35
C PRO A 13 55.14 -3.11 1.08
N VAL A 14 55.27 -2.88 2.40
CA VAL A 14 56.14 -3.66 3.30
C VAL A 14 55.31 -4.62 4.15
N ARG A 15 55.71 -5.90 4.12
CA ARG A 15 55.22 -7.02 4.93
C ARG A 15 55.77 -6.95 6.36
N VAL A 16 54.97 -7.38 7.33
CA VAL A 16 55.45 -7.84 8.64
C VAL A 16 54.81 -9.20 8.94
N ALA A 17 55.65 -10.19 9.22
CA ALA A 17 55.30 -11.55 9.66
C ALA A 17 54.97 -11.56 11.17
N PRO A 18 54.40 -12.67 11.70
CA PRO A 18 55.30 -13.59 12.40
C PRO A 18 54.95 -15.10 12.32
N LEU A 19 56.03 -15.89 12.37
CA LEU A 19 56.27 -17.15 13.11
C LEU A 19 55.39 -18.41 12.87
N LEU A 20 56.11 -19.46 12.41
CA LEU A 20 55.84 -20.89 12.19
C LEU A 20 55.41 -21.70 13.46
N PRO A 21 55.01 -23.01 13.40
CA PRO A 21 55.29 -23.98 12.32
C PRO A 21 54.14 -24.88 11.82
N SER A 22 54.41 -25.33 10.61
CA SER A 22 53.85 -26.44 9.82
C SER A 22 53.91 -27.82 10.51
N ILE A 23 52.82 -28.57 10.41
CA ILE A 23 52.84 -30.04 10.42
C ILE A 23 52.28 -30.50 9.07
N GLN A 24 53.14 -31.17 8.30
CA GLN A 24 52.83 -31.88 7.07
C GLN A 24 52.05 -33.16 7.37
N LEU A 25 51.08 -33.51 6.52
CA LEU A 25 50.72 -34.91 6.29
C LEU A 25 50.49 -35.15 4.79
N PRO A 26 50.85 -36.34 4.26
CA PRO A 26 51.19 -36.53 2.86
C PRO A 26 49.98 -36.91 1.99
N LEU A 27 50.11 -36.57 0.70
CA LEU A 27 49.39 -37.17 -0.41
C LEU A 27 49.71 -38.68 -0.49
N MET A 28 48.67 -39.52 -0.48
CA MET A 28 48.67 -40.77 -1.23
C MET A 28 47.33 -40.90 -1.98
N LEU A 29 47.45 -40.77 -3.30
CA LEU A 29 46.50 -41.26 -4.28
C LEU A 29 46.65 -42.78 -4.34
N GLU A 30 45.58 -43.53 -4.10
CA GLU A 30 45.37 -44.79 -4.83
C GLU A 30 43.87 -45.05 -5.00
N TRP A 31 43.46 -45.04 -6.26
CA TRP A 31 42.12 -45.35 -6.71
C TRP A 31 42.00 -46.86 -6.91
N SER A 32 41.01 -47.49 -6.28
CA SER A 32 40.42 -48.71 -6.82
C SER A 32 38.92 -48.51 -7.00
N ARG A 33 38.47 -48.70 -8.24
CA ARG A 33 37.10 -48.62 -8.71
C ARG A 33 36.23 -49.64 -8.00
N THR A 34 35.09 -49.21 -7.44
CA THR A 34 33.81 -49.94 -7.53
C THR A 34 32.63 -49.02 -7.15
N SER A 35 31.84 -48.68 -8.17
CA SER A 35 30.37 -48.50 -8.22
C SER A 35 29.58 -47.73 -7.14
N SER A 36 28.83 -46.72 -7.63
CA SER A 36 27.42 -46.36 -7.31
C SER A 36 27.09 -45.21 -6.32
N TYR A 37 26.62 -44.11 -6.93
CA TYR A 37 25.50 -43.19 -6.59
C TYR A 37 25.30 -42.54 -5.19
N ASP A 38 25.94 -42.95 -4.10
CA ASP A 38 25.63 -42.41 -2.76
C ASP A 38 26.47 -41.18 -2.31
N PHE A 39 27.48 -40.78 -3.08
CA PHE A 39 28.47 -39.79 -2.61
C PHE A 39 28.06 -38.30 -2.72
N VAL A 40 27.01 -37.98 -3.49
CA VAL A 40 26.59 -36.57 -3.68
C VAL A 40 25.70 -36.06 -2.54
N VAL A 41 24.93 -36.95 -1.91
CA VAL A 41 24.04 -36.62 -0.78
C VAL A 41 24.83 -36.42 0.51
N VAL A 42 25.85 -37.26 0.74
CA VAL A 42 26.72 -37.18 1.93
C VAL A 42 27.54 -35.88 1.93
N ARG A 43 27.99 -35.41 0.76
CA ARG A 43 28.78 -34.18 0.62
C ARG A 43 27.97 -32.90 0.89
N ARG A 44 26.67 -32.89 0.58
CA ARG A 44 25.77 -31.75 0.89
C ARG A 44 25.35 -31.73 2.36
N LEU A 45 25.15 -32.89 2.97
CA LEU A 45 24.83 -33.00 4.39
C LEU A 45 26.02 -32.60 5.27
N TRP A 46 27.25 -32.95 4.90
CA TRP A 46 28.46 -32.52 5.63
C TRP A 46 28.68 -31.01 5.58
N TYR A 47 28.39 -30.37 4.45
CA TYR A 47 28.53 -28.91 4.31
C TYR A 47 27.45 -28.14 5.09
N LEU A 48 26.23 -28.69 5.20
CA LEU A 48 25.18 -28.15 6.08
C LEU A 48 25.53 -28.34 7.57
N ARG A 49 26.10 -29.50 7.92
CA ARG A 49 26.55 -29.87 9.28
C ARG A 49 27.64 -28.93 9.78
N PHE A 50 28.60 -28.55 8.93
CA PHE A 50 29.68 -27.63 9.29
C PHE A 50 29.18 -26.19 9.51
N ARG A 51 28.18 -25.73 8.73
CA ARG A 51 27.59 -24.38 8.90
C ARG A 51 26.67 -24.24 10.12
N LEU A 52 25.96 -25.31 10.50
CA LEU A 52 25.10 -25.32 11.68
C LEU A 52 25.89 -25.29 12.99
N VAL A 53 27.00 -26.03 13.07
CA VAL A 53 27.87 -26.10 14.26
C VAL A 53 28.59 -24.77 14.53
N LEU A 54 28.99 -24.03 13.48
CA LEU A 54 29.60 -22.70 13.62
C LEU A 54 28.60 -21.59 14.03
N SER A 55 27.30 -21.83 13.87
CA SER A 55 26.27 -20.84 14.18
C SER A 55 25.63 -21.03 15.57
N PHE A 56 25.81 -22.20 16.21
CA PHE A 56 25.20 -22.54 17.49
C PHE A 56 26.10 -23.49 18.30
N PRO A 57 26.89 -23.00 19.28
CA PRO A 57 27.75 -23.82 20.13
C PRO A 57 26.99 -24.83 21.01
N ALA A 58 25.69 -24.61 21.24
CA ALA A 58 24.84 -25.47 22.06
C ALA A 58 24.55 -26.85 21.41
N LEU A 59 24.77 -27.01 20.10
CA LEU A 59 24.57 -28.29 19.41
C LEU A 59 25.69 -29.30 19.68
N SER A 60 26.87 -28.88 20.14
CA SER A 60 27.97 -29.80 20.45
C SER A 60 27.69 -30.69 21.67
N PHE A 61 26.80 -30.24 22.58
CA PHE A 61 26.48 -30.97 23.82
C PHE A 61 25.53 -32.15 23.58
N VAL A 62 24.69 -32.07 22.53
CA VAL A 62 23.75 -33.14 22.17
C VAL A 62 24.45 -34.27 21.42
N ASP A 63 25.48 -33.96 20.62
CA ASP A 63 26.28 -34.95 19.87
C ASP A 63 27.14 -35.84 20.79
N SER A 64 27.63 -35.33 21.93
CA SER A 64 28.44 -36.14 22.87
C SER A 64 27.66 -37.26 23.54
N VAL A 65 26.33 -37.10 23.71
CA VAL A 65 25.46 -38.13 24.29
C VAL A 65 25.05 -39.18 23.25
N PHE A 66 24.98 -38.79 21.97
CA PHE A 66 24.55 -39.68 20.89
C PHE A 66 25.64 -40.63 20.39
N VAL A 67 26.92 -40.23 20.47
CA VAL A 67 28.06 -41.05 20.00
C VAL A 67 28.46 -42.15 20.99
N LEU A 68 28.16 -42.00 22.29
CA LEU A 68 28.57 -42.98 23.33
C LEU A 68 27.73 -44.26 23.40
N ARG A 69 26.71 -44.45 22.54
CA ARG A 69 25.83 -45.65 22.58
C ARG A 69 25.91 -46.58 21.36
N CYS A 70 26.77 -46.29 20.38
CA CYS A 70 26.86 -47.08 19.13
C CYS A 70 28.14 -47.91 18.99
N CYS A 71 28.93 -48.10 20.05
CA CYS A 71 30.09 -48.99 20.04
C CYS A 71 29.76 -50.34 20.70
N ASP A 72 28.99 -51.19 20.03
CA ASP A 72 29.05 -52.64 20.24
C ASP A 72 28.84 -53.37 18.89
N PRO A 73 29.88 -53.94 18.26
CA PRO A 73 29.80 -54.46 16.89
C PRO A 73 29.14 -55.84 16.73
N SER A 74 28.63 -56.50 17.78
CA SER A 74 28.20 -57.91 17.67
C SER A 74 26.68 -58.16 17.54
N ALA A 75 25.82 -57.15 17.50
CA ALA A 75 24.36 -57.36 17.39
C ALA A 75 23.84 -57.15 15.97
N ARG A 76 24.16 -58.07 15.06
CA ARG A 76 23.56 -58.14 13.71
C ARG A 76 22.34 -59.06 13.75
N ALA A 77 21.17 -58.55 14.11
CA ALA A 77 19.91 -59.25 13.91
C ALA A 77 18.74 -58.28 13.72
N LYS A 78 17.92 -58.57 12.71
CA LYS A 78 16.66 -57.92 12.36
C LYS A 78 15.85 -57.48 13.60
N GLN A 79 15.86 -56.19 13.90
CA GLN A 79 14.82 -55.55 14.70
C GLN A 79 14.34 -54.33 13.92
N ASN A 80 13.05 -54.31 13.60
CA ASN A 80 12.36 -53.07 13.24
C ASN A 80 12.70 -52.06 14.34
N PHE A 81 13.47 -51.03 13.98
CA PHE A 81 13.92 -50.01 14.92
C PHE A 81 12.69 -49.27 15.46
N ASP A 82 12.30 -49.64 16.68
CA ASP A 82 11.11 -49.15 17.35
C ASP A 82 11.40 -47.79 17.98
N TRP A 83 11.05 -46.73 17.25
CA TRP A 83 11.20 -45.33 17.68
C TRP A 83 10.51 -45.02 19.02
N SER A 84 9.63 -45.90 19.53
CA SER A 84 8.96 -45.72 20.83
C SER A 84 9.88 -45.92 22.05
N LYS A 85 11.07 -46.50 21.86
CA LYS A 85 12.02 -46.83 22.94
C LYS A 85 13.09 -45.76 23.19
N MET A 86 13.20 -44.75 22.33
CA MET A 86 14.01 -43.56 22.60
C MET A 86 13.20 -42.57 23.45
N LYS A 87 13.25 -42.79 24.77
CA LYS A 87 12.67 -41.91 25.78
C LYS A 87 13.79 -41.28 26.59
N PHE A 88 14.28 -40.11 26.19
CA PHE A 88 15.03 -39.27 27.11
C PHE A 88 14.05 -38.75 28.19
N LEU A 89 14.31 -39.05 29.48
CA LEU A 89 13.46 -38.66 30.62
C LEU A 89 11.99 -39.18 30.59
N GLY A 90 11.70 -40.25 29.85
CA GLY A 90 10.33 -40.79 29.74
C GLY A 90 9.44 -40.08 28.70
N VAL A 91 9.95 -39.04 28.05
CA VAL A 91 9.25 -38.28 27.00
C VAL A 91 9.78 -38.72 25.63
N PRO A 92 8.92 -38.93 24.61
CA PRO A 92 9.38 -39.21 23.25
C PRO A 92 10.31 -38.12 22.71
N ASP A 93 11.43 -38.52 22.10
CA ASP A 93 12.46 -37.61 21.58
C ASP A 93 11.94 -36.56 20.58
N TRP A 94 10.90 -36.89 19.80
CA TRP A 94 10.28 -35.94 18.87
C TRP A 94 9.61 -34.75 19.59
N ILE A 95 9.07 -34.96 20.80
CA ILE A 95 8.49 -33.87 21.61
C ILE A 95 9.60 -32.91 22.05
N ILE A 96 10.74 -33.45 22.48
CA ILE A 96 11.91 -32.65 22.89
C ILE A 96 12.44 -31.85 21.71
N LEU A 97 12.52 -32.46 20.52
CA LEU A 97 12.95 -31.78 19.29
C LEU A 97 11.99 -30.65 18.90
N VAL A 98 10.68 -30.90 18.96
CA VAL A 98 9.65 -29.88 18.68
C VAL A 98 9.72 -28.75 19.72
N ALA A 99 9.82 -29.07 21.01
CA ALA A 99 9.93 -28.06 22.05
C ALA A 99 11.19 -27.20 21.90
N THR A 100 12.34 -27.82 21.60
CA THR A 100 13.60 -27.11 21.36
C THR A 100 13.51 -26.21 20.13
N ALA A 101 12.92 -26.70 19.03
CA ALA A 101 12.68 -25.91 17.84
C ALA A 101 11.76 -24.70 18.12
N LEU A 102 10.71 -24.88 18.91
CA LEU A 102 9.81 -23.80 19.32
C LEU A 102 10.50 -22.76 20.20
N VAL A 103 11.36 -23.18 21.13
CA VAL A 103 12.15 -22.26 21.97
C VAL A 103 13.16 -21.47 21.12
N LEU A 104 13.89 -22.13 20.21
CA LEU A 104 14.82 -21.46 19.31
C LEU A 104 14.08 -20.49 18.38
N LEU A 105 12.92 -20.88 17.87
CA LEU A 105 12.05 -20.01 17.06
C LEU A 105 11.57 -18.80 17.88
N TYR A 106 11.20 -19.01 19.15
CA TYR A 106 10.83 -17.94 20.06
C TYR A 106 11.99 -16.96 20.28
N LEU A 107 13.19 -17.46 20.62
CA LEU A 107 14.37 -16.63 20.83
C LEU A 107 14.75 -15.86 19.56
N TYR A 108 14.67 -16.50 18.39
CA TYR A 108 14.88 -15.85 17.10
C TYR A 108 13.85 -14.74 16.83
N ALA A 109 12.56 -15.01 17.06
CA ALA A 109 11.50 -14.02 16.86
C ALA A 109 11.61 -12.85 17.85
N ALA A 110 12.00 -13.13 19.08
CA ALA A 110 12.11 -12.16 20.17
C ALA A 110 13.47 -11.44 20.21
N ARG A 111 14.40 -11.71 19.27
CA ARG A 111 15.78 -11.18 19.30
C ARG A 111 15.87 -9.65 19.23
N HIS A 112 14.88 -9.00 18.61
CA HIS A 112 14.84 -7.53 18.47
C HIS A 112 13.77 -6.87 19.34
N ARG A 113 13.21 -7.57 20.33
CA ARG A 113 12.06 -7.10 21.13
C ARG A 113 12.30 -5.82 21.95
N ASN A 114 13.55 -5.46 22.19
CA ASN A 114 13.95 -4.27 22.93
C ASN A 114 14.53 -3.17 22.04
N TYR A 115 14.56 -3.35 20.71
CA TYR A 115 15.22 -2.45 19.77
C TYR A 115 14.83 -0.97 19.92
N TRP A 116 13.55 -0.68 20.18
CA TRP A 116 13.08 0.69 20.38
C TRP A 116 13.37 1.18 21.80
N LYS A 117 13.16 0.32 22.80
CA LYS A 117 13.49 0.59 24.21
C LYS A 117 14.97 0.94 24.41
N ASP A 118 15.88 0.23 23.75
CA ASP A 118 17.33 0.46 23.81
C ASP A 118 17.75 1.81 23.22
N GLN A 119 16.85 2.47 22.48
CA GLN A 119 17.03 3.79 21.88
C GLN A 119 16.17 4.88 22.55
N ASN A 120 15.63 4.60 23.74
CA ASN A 120 14.73 5.49 24.47
C ASN A 120 13.44 5.87 23.70
N VAL A 121 13.00 5.02 22.77
CA VAL A 121 11.72 5.19 22.07
C VAL A 121 10.64 4.43 22.83
N ILE A 122 9.53 5.10 23.14
CA ILE A 122 8.35 4.46 23.73
C ILE A 122 7.92 3.35 22.78
N GLN A 123 7.75 2.12 23.28
CA GLN A 123 7.38 0.99 22.45
C GLN A 123 6.17 0.24 22.98
N GLU A 124 5.40 -0.33 22.06
CA GLU A 124 4.46 -1.38 22.39
C GLU A 124 5.20 -2.63 22.88
N GLU A 125 4.75 -3.21 23.99
CA GLU A 125 5.31 -4.46 24.50
C GLU A 125 5.28 -5.53 23.41
N PHE A 126 6.42 -6.19 23.22
CA PHE A 126 6.54 -7.23 22.21
C PHE A 126 5.60 -8.38 22.55
N SER A 127 4.51 -8.46 21.82
CA SER A 127 3.55 -9.55 21.92
C SER A 127 3.93 -10.65 20.95
N LEU A 128 3.91 -11.91 21.39
CA LEU A 128 4.07 -13.05 20.50
C LEU A 128 3.11 -13.00 19.31
N ILE A 129 3.49 -13.71 18.25
CA ILE A 129 2.79 -13.80 16.95
C ILE A 129 1.26 -13.91 17.12
N PHE A 130 0.79 -14.69 18.10
CA PHE A 130 -0.63 -14.90 18.36
C PHE A 130 -1.40 -13.60 18.65
N ALA A 131 -0.84 -12.70 19.44
CA ALA A 131 -1.50 -11.43 19.78
C ALA A 131 -1.54 -10.47 18.57
N ALA A 132 -0.50 -10.47 17.73
CA ALA A 132 -0.51 -9.70 16.48
C ALA A 132 -1.54 -10.24 15.49
N VAL A 133 -1.61 -11.57 15.30
CA VAL A 133 -2.62 -12.24 14.46
C VAL A 133 -4.02 -11.99 15.00
N ARG A 134 -4.25 -12.14 16.31
CA ARG A 134 -5.55 -11.90 16.93
C ARG A 134 -6.02 -10.46 16.69
N ARG A 135 -5.17 -9.47 16.90
CA ARG A 135 -5.53 -8.07 16.65
C ARG A 135 -5.90 -7.83 15.19
N MET A 136 -5.12 -8.40 14.27
CA MET A 136 -5.37 -8.30 12.83
C MET A 136 -6.70 -8.94 12.40
N MET A 137 -7.10 -10.05 13.02
CA MET A 137 -8.36 -10.74 12.68
C MET A 137 -9.60 -10.09 13.29
N PHE A 138 -9.49 -9.45 14.46
CA PHE A 138 -10.66 -8.99 15.23
C PHE A 138 -10.81 -7.47 15.33
N LYS A 139 -9.79 -6.68 14.98
CA LYS A 139 -9.87 -5.21 15.00
C LYS A 139 -9.63 -4.62 13.60
N PRO A 140 -10.45 -3.64 13.17
CA PRO A 140 -10.15 -2.83 12.01
C PRO A 140 -8.79 -2.13 12.14
N PHE A 141 -8.11 -1.98 11.01
CA PHE A 141 -6.73 -1.51 10.97
C PHE A 141 -6.52 -0.10 11.51
N HIS A 142 -7.42 0.83 11.16
CA HIS A 142 -7.39 2.20 11.66
C HIS A 142 -7.61 2.27 13.18
N GLN A 143 -8.49 1.43 13.74
CA GLN A 143 -8.73 1.40 15.19
C GLN A 143 -7.49 0.90 15.94
N MET A 144 -6.79 -0.10 15.39
CA MET A 144 -5.53 -0.57 15.98
C MET A 144 -4.48 0.55 16.03
N ASP A 145 -4.29 1.29 14.95
CA ASP A 145 -3.32 2.38 14.91
C ASP A 145 -3.79 3.60 15.74
N GLN A 146 -5.10 3.82 15.86
CA GLN A 146 -5.68 4.85 16.74
C GLN A 146 -5.52 4.53 18.23
N ASP A 147 -5.75 3.27 18.63
CA ASP A 147 -5.53 2.81 20.00
C ASP A 147 -4.05 2.98 20.41
N ARG A 148 -3.13 2.63 19.50
CA ARG A 148 -1.69 2.82 19.70
C ARG A 148 -1.32 4.29 19.81
N TYR A 149 -1.83 5.11 18.90
CA TYR A 149 -1.61 6.55 18.90
C TYR A 149 -2.05 7.21 20.21
N ARG A 150 -3.27 6.90 20.67
CA ARG A 150 -3.80 7.40 21.94
C ARG A 150 -2.99 6.96 23.15
N LYS A 151 -2.43 5.73 23.12
CA LYS A 151 -1.67 5.16 24.23
C LYS A 151 -0.23 5.66 24.30
N PHE A 152 0.45 5.77 23.16
CA PHE A 152 1.90 6.01 23.10
C PHE A 152 2.27 7.41 22.58
N GLY A 153 1.28 8.18 22.10
CA GLY A 153 1.48 9.52 21.58
C GLY A 153 1.98 9.55 20.13
N LYS A 154 2.76 10.58 19.79
CA LYS A 154 3.10 10.94 18.41
C LYS A 154 4.33 10.25 17.84
N LEU A 155 5.14 9.62 18.69
CA LEU A 155 6.38 8.96 18.29
C LEU A 155 6.55 7.68 19.12
N PHE A 156 6.39 6.53 18.48
CA PHE A 156 6.47 5.25 19.18
C PHE A 156 6.90 4.11 18.26
N GLY A 157 7.51 3.09 18.85
CA GLY A 157 7.92 1.87 18.18
C GLY A 157 6.90 0.75 18.33
N VAL A 158 6.68 -0.01 17.27
CA VAL A 158 5.91 -1.27 17.31
C VAL A 158 6.65 -2.38 16.59
N TYR A 159 6.11 -3.59 16.70
CA TYR A 159 6.57 -4.77 16.00
C TYR A 159 5.44 -5.35 15.16
N GLU A 160 5.69 -5.46 13.85
CA GLU A 160 4.80 -6.18 12.94
C GLU A 160 5.49 -7.49 12.52
N GLY A 161 5.01 -8.60 13.09
CA GLY A 161 5.77 -9.85 13.10
C GLY A 161 7.04 -9.68 13.91
N THR A 162 8.19 -9.94 13.30
CA THR A 162 9.52 -9.76 13.94
C THR A 162 10.21 -8.45 13.53
N LYS A 163 9.57 -7.64 12.68
CA LYS A 163 10.17 -6.43 12.12
C LYS A 163 9.79 -5.21 12.96
N PRO A 164 10.78 -4.38 13.35
CA PRO A 164 10.50 -3.11 14.00
C PRO A 164 9.87 -2.12 13.00
N VAL A 165 8.86 -1.39 13.46
CA VAL A 165 8.20 -0.30 12.72
C VAL A 165 8.14 0.92 13.62
N LEU A 166 8.53 2.09 13.10
CA LEU A 166 8.49 3.36 13.81
C LEU A 166 7.26 4.16 13.37
N PHE A 167 6.41 4.56 14.29
CA PHE A 167 5.29 5.46 14.03
C PHE A 167 5.71 6.91 14.29
N VAL A 168 5.42 7.78 13.34
CA VAL A 168 5.77 9.21 13.37
C VAL A 168 4.52 10.01 13.00
N ALA A 169 4.10 10.89 13.90
CA ALA A 169 2.93 11.74 13.76
C ALA A 169 3.16 13.19 14.25
N ASP A 170 4.39 13.52 14.63
CA ASP A 170 4.81 14.92 14.78
C ASP A 170 4.98 15.56 13.38
N PRO A 171 4.35 16.72 13.08
CA PRO A 171 4.33 17.27 11.72
C PRO A 171 5.71 17.59 11.14
N GLU A 172 6.68 17.98 11.97
CA GLU A 172 8.04 18.27 11.50
C GLU A 172 8.78 16.99 11.13
N LEU A 173 8.60 15.93 11.93
CA LEU A 173 9.14 14.61 11.61
C LEU A 173 8.41 14.00 10.40
N VAL A 174 7.10 14.20 10.26
CA VAL A 174 6.33 13.76 9.09
C VAL A 174 6.83 14.45 7.81
N LYS A 175 7.01 15.78 7.84
CA LYS A 175 7.64 16.54 6.75
C LYS A 175 8.99 15.94 6.39
N ARG A 176 9.82 15.65 7.40
CA ARG A 176 11.15 15.06 7.18
C ARG A 176 11.05 13.69 6.51
N VAL A 177 10.24 12.79 7.04
CA VAL A 177 10.07 11.41 6.53
C VAL A 177 9.49 11.36 5.12
N LEU A 178 8.49 12.20 4.82
CA LEU A 178 7.80 12.15 3.53
C LEU A 178 8.54 12.93 2.44
N VAL A 179 9.32 13.94 2.83
CA VAL A 179 9.85 14.96 1.92
C VAL A 179 11.36 15.13 2.04
N LYS A 180 11.87 15.69 3.16
CA LYS A 180 13.29 16.10 3.28
C LYS A 180 14.24 14.91 3.15
N ASP A 181 13.91 13.80 3.79
CA ASP A 181 14.78 12.62 3.88
C ASP A 181 14.35 11.54 2.86
N PHE A 182 13.63 11.94 1.81
CA PHE A 182 13.25 11.05 0.71
C PHE A 182 14.42 10.27 0.10
N PRO A 183 15.65 10.81 -0.06
CA PRO A 183 16.79 10.02 -0.54
C PRO A 183 17.10 8.79 0.33
N SER A 184 16.89 8.88 1.65
CA SER A 184 17.10 7.78 2.60
C SER A 184 15.85 6.90 2.79
N LEU A 185 14.67 7.47 2.60
CA LEU A 185 13.37 6.82 2.79
C LEU A 185 12.51 6.78 1.49
N PRO A 186 13.04 6.36 0.32
CA PRO A 186 12.31 6.52 -0.95
C PRO A 186 11.30 5.42 -1.25
N ASN A 187 11.41 4.29 -0.53
CA ASN A 187 10.61 3.10 -0.76
C ASN A 187 9.37 3.12 0.14
N ARG A 188 8.32 2.43 -0.30
CA ARG A 188 7.26 1.97 0.61
C ARG A 188 7.63 0.58 1.13
N ARG A 189 6.78 -0.02 1.96
CA ARG A 189 6.96 -1.41 2.40
C ARG A 189 7.07 -2.34 1.19
N ALA A 190 8.13 -3.16 1.20
CA ALA A 190 8.36 -4.13 0.15
C ALA A 190 7.43 -5.34 0.31
N PHE A 191 6.58 -5.55 -0.70
CA PHE A 191 5.81 -6.77 -0.88
C PHE A 191 6.30 -7.52 -2.11
N THR A 192 6.15 -8.85 -2.08
CA THR A 192 6.30 -9.70 -3.26
C THR A 192 5.08 -10.60 -3.26
N PHE A 193 4.19 -10.40 -4.23
CA PHE A 193 2.93 -11.13 -4.35
C PHE A 193 3.10 -12.47 -5.08
N ASN A 194 4.30 -12.73 -5.63
CA ASN A 194 4.59 -13.87 -6.50
C ASN A 194 3.69 -13.85 -7.75
N ASP A 195 3.43 -12.65 -8.26
CA ASP A 195 2.57 -12.39 -9.41
C ASP A 195 3.25 -11.30 -10.26
N SER A 196 3.58 -11.63 -11.52
CA SER A 196 4.38 -10.74 -12.37
C SER A 196 3.68 -9.41 -12.63
N LEU A 197 2.35 -9.38 -12.64
CA LEU A 197 1.61 -8.16 -12.87
C LEU A 197 1.59 -7.30 -11.61
N LEU A 198 1.22 -7.88 -10.46
CA LEU A 198 1.14 -7.14 -9.20
C LEU A 198 2.51 -6.62 -8.74
N ASP A 199 3.56 -7.43 -8.91
CA ASP A 199 4.94 -7.08 -8.52
C ASP A 199 5.54 -5.94 -9.38
N ASN A 200 4.88 -5.55 -10.48
CA ASN A 200 5.26 -4.43 -11.35
C ASN A 200 4.44 -3.15 -11.08
N MET A 201 3.53 -3.14 -10.11
CA MET A 201 2.74 -1.94 -9.77
C MET A 201 3.59 -0.87 -9.07
N MET A 202 3.51 0.38 -9.53
CA MET A 202 4.31 1.49 -8.97
C MET A 202 4.08 1.74 -7.46
N SER A 203 2.95 1.26 -6.92
CA SER A 203 2.59 1.37 -5.51
C SER A 203 3.52 0.60 -4.58
N ILE A 204 4.17 -0.49 -5.05
CA ILE A 204 5.06 -1.35 -4.25
C ILE A 204 6.49 -1.41 -4.79
N LEU A 205 6.74 -0.85 -5.97
CA LEU A 205 8.05 -0.93 -6.62
C LEU A 205 9.17 -0.22 -5.82
N PRO A 206 10.39 -0.81 -5.79
CA PRO A 206 11.60 -0.12 -5.35
C PRO A 206 11.84 1.16 -6.14
N VAL A 207 12.50 2.13 -5.50
CA VAL A 207 12.72 3.49 -6.01
C VAL A 207 13.33 3.51 -7.42
N GLU A 208 14.29 2.63 -7.71
CA GLU A 208 14.98 2.62 -9.02
C GLU A 208 14.04 2.31 -10.19
N ARG A 209 13.06 1.42 -9.98
CA ARG A 209 12.04 1.12 -11.00
C ARG A 209 10.93 2.15 -10.97
N TRP A 210 10.52 2.56 -9.78
CA TRP A 210 9.48 3.57 -9.58
C TRP A 210 9.84 4.91 -10.24
N ARG A 211 11.11 5.34 -10.18
CA ARG A 211 11.62 6.56 -10.82
C ARG A 211 11.47 6.56 -12.34
N ARG A 212 11.38 5.39 -12.99
CA ARG A 212 11.08 5.28 -14.43
C ARG A 212 9.59 5.31 -14.72
N ILE A 213 8.82 4.54 -13.95
CA ILE A 213 7.38 4.32 -14.21
C ILE A 213 6.53 5.54 -13.81
N ARG A 214 6.83 6.18 -12.67
CA ARG A 214 6.03 7.31 -12.16
C ARG A 214 6.01 8.49 -13.14
N PRO A 215 7.15 8.98 -13.68
CA PRO A 215 7.13 10.05 -14.67
C PRO A 215 6.40 9.65 -15.96
N ALA A 216 6.49 8.38 -16.40
CA ALA A 216 5.79 7.91 -17.59
C ALA A 216 4.26 7.96 -17.45
N ALA A 217 3.73 7.71 -16.24
CA ALA A 217 2.29 7.77 -15.97
C ALA A 217 1.78 9.17 -15.60
N SER A 218 2.65 10.09 -15.21
CA SER A 218 2.26 11.42 -14.71
C SER A 218 1.52 12.29 -15.75
N PRO A 219 1.89 12.29 -17.05
CA PRO A 219 1.17 13.05 -18.08
C PRO A 219 -0.32 12.72 -18.19
N ALA A 220 -0.76 11.53 -17.78
CA ALA A 220 -2.17 11.16 -17.80
C ALA A 220 -3.04 11.98 -16.86
N PHE A 221 -2.43 12.60 -15.84
CA PHE A 221 -3.09 13.39 -14.81
C PHE A 221 -2.77 14.89 -14.94
N SER A 222 -2.25 15.32 -16.09
CA SER A 222 -2.04 16.74 -16.37
C SER A 222 -3.38 17.48 -16.52
N THR A 223 -3.36 18.80 -16.32
CA THR A 223 -4.57 19.62 -16.44
C THR A 223 -5.20 19.49 -17.83
N GLY A 224 -4.38 19.48 -18.89
CA GLY A 224 -4.86 19.32 -20.26
C GLY A 224 -5.58 17.99 -20.50
N LYS A 225 -5.07 16.88 -19.93
CA LYS A 225 -5.72 15.56 -20.05
C LYS A 225 -6.98 15.46 -19.21
N LEU A 226 -6.97 16.00 -17.98
CA LEU A 226 -8.15 16.05 -17.13
C LEU A 226 -9.30 16.85 -17.75
N ARG A 227 -9.00 17.98 -18.43
CA ARG A 227 -10.02 18.74 -19.19
C ARG A 227 -10.67 17.90 -20.29
N LYS A 228 -9.91 17.05 -20.97
CA LYS A 228 -10.47 16.13 -21.99
C LYS A 228 -11.32 15.02 -21.35
N MET A 229 -10.97 14.57 -20.15
CA MET A 229 -11.72 13.54 -19.41
C MET A 229 -12.96 14.08 -18.70
N ASN A 230 -13.03 15.37 -18.37
CA ASN A 230 -14.15 15.99 -17.64
C ASN A 230 -15.51 15.65 -18.27
N SER A 231 -15.65 15.76 -19.60
CA SER A 231 -16.91 15.42 -20.28
C SER A 231 -17.28 13.93 -20.18
N LEU A 232 -16.29 13.04 -20.12
CA LEU A 232 -16.51 11.60 -19.91
C LEU A 232 -16.97 11.31 -18.49
N ILE A 233 -16.37 11.98 -17.50
CA ILE A 233 -16.72 11.84 -16.09
C ILE A 233 -18.11 12.43 -15.84
N ALA A 234 -18.43 13.58 -16.44
CA ALA A 234 -19.73 14.22 -16.36
C ALA A 234 -20.84 13.34 -16.96
N ASP A 235 -20.61 12.70 -18.13
CA ASP A 235 -21.56 11.74 -18.72
C ASP A 235 -21.86 10.58 -17.77
N CYS A 236 -20.84 10.01 -17.13
CA CYS A 236 -21.03 8.97 -16.11
C CYS A 236 -21.80 9.51 -14.90
N ALA A 237 -21.48 10.71 -14.41
CA ALA A 237 -22.13 11.30 -13.25
C ALA A 237 -23.63 11.57 -13.50
N ARG A 238 -23.96 12.09 -14.68
CA ARG A 238 -25.35 12.32 -15.11
C ARG A 238 -26.15 11.03 -15.19
N LYS A 239 -25.61 9.98 -15.81
CA LYS A 239 -26.27 8.66 -15.88
C LYS A 239 -26.46 8.05 -14.49
N THR A 240 -25.47 8.12 -13.62
CA THR A 240 -25.62 7.68 -12.24
C THR A 240 -26.69 8.50 -11.50
N ALA A 241 -26.79 9.80 -11.75
CA ALA A 241 -27.84 10.64 -11.18
C ALA A 241 -29.24 10.30 -11.72
N GLU A 242 -29.37 9.88 -12.97
CA GLU A 242 -30.61 9.33 -13.54
C GLU A 242 -31.02 8.04 -12.81
N HIS A 243 -30.06 7.11 -12.60
CA HIS A 243 -30.28 5.90 -11.79
C HIS A 243 -30.70 6.23 -10.35
N LEU A 244 -30.06 7.25 -9.77
CA LEU A 244 -30.37 7.71 -8.42
C LEU A 244 -31.81 8.27 -8.30
N LYS A 245 -32.28 9.02 -9.31
CA LYS A 245 -33.67 9.49 -9.40
C LYS A 245 -34.64 8.33 -9.50
N MET A 246 -34.36 7.34 -10.36
CA MET A 246 -35.22 6.16 -10.51
C MET A 246 -35.33 5.35 -9.21
N THR A 247 -34.23 5.22 -8.46
CA THR A 247 -34.25 4.60 -7.12
C THR A 247 -35.10 5.41 -6.14
N ALA A 248 -35.00 6.74 -6.16
CA ALA A 248 -35.80 7.61 -5.30
C ALA A 248 -37.31 7.51 -5.58
N GLU A 249 -37.71 7.30 -6.83
CA GLU A 249 -39.11 7.14 -7.24
C GLU A 249 -39.74 5.83 -6.77
N LYS A 250 -38.94 4.79 -6.58
CA LYS A 250 -39.42 3.49 -6.08
C LYS A 250 -39.71 3.48 -4.58
N GLU A 251 -39.49 4.61 -3.90
CA GLU A 251 -39.52 4.71 -2.42
C GLU A 251 -38.71 3.61 -1.74
N GLU A 252 -37.62 3.15 -2.37
CA GLU A 252 -36.70 2.21 -1.75
C GLU A 252 -36.09 2.87 -0.51
N GLU A 253 -36.53 2.43 0.67
CA GLU A 253 -36.08 3.00 1.94
C GLU A 253 -34.58 2.81 2.18
N LEU A 254 -33.91 1.92 1.41
CA LEU A 254 -32.54 1.48 1.68
C LEU A 254 -31.75 1.27 0.39
N LEU A 255 -30.74 2.11 0.17
CA LEU A 255 -29.72 1.88 -0.85
C LEU A 255 -28.37 1.53 -0.20
N ASP A 256 -27.71 0.48 -0.70
CA ASP A 256 -26.28 0.28 -0.45
C ASP A 256 -25.48 1.26 -1.30
N ILE A 257 -25.05 2.34 -0.66
CA ILE A 257 -24.36 3.45 -1.30
C ILE A 257 -22.97 3.04 -1.78
N LYS A 258 -22.31 2.14 -1.07
CA LYS A 258 -20.96 1.68 -1.45
C LYS A 258 -21.01 0.85 -2.72
N GLN A 259 -21.99 -0.05 -2.83
CA GLN A 259 -22.20 -0.79 -4.07
C GLN A 259 -22.63 0.14 -5.21
N PHE A 260 -23.57 1.05 -4.96
CA PHE A 260 -24.09 1.96 -5.96
C PHE A 260 -22.99 2.86 -6.57
N TYR A 261 -22.23 3.58 -5.73
CA TYR A 261 -21.12 4.40 -6.24
C TYR A 261 -19.89 3.59 -6.63
N GLY A 262 -19.82 2.32 -6.23
CA GLY A 262 -18.88 1.34 -6.77
C GLY A 262 -19.09 1.11 -8.27
N ASN A 263 -20.34 1.05 -8.72
CA ASN A 263 -20.70 0.96 -10.14
C ASN A 263 -20.35 2.26 -10.89
N TYR A 264 -20.61 3.44 -10.30
CA TYR A 264 -20.19 4.73 -10.87
C TYR A 264 -18.67 4.81 -11.07
N ALA A 265 -17.89 4.51 -10.02
CA ALA A 265 -16.44 4.58 -10.09
C ALA A 265 -15.86 3.59 -11.12
N LEU A 266 -16.51 2.43 -11.27
CA LEU A 266 -16.19 1.44 -12.29
C LEU A 266 -16.43 2.00 -13.71
N ASP A 267 -17.59 2.62 -13.94
CA ASP A 267 -17.94 3.23 -15.23
C ASP A 267 -16.98 4.37 -15.60
N VAL A 268 -16.64 5.24 -14.65
CA VAL A 268 -15.67 6.34 -14.85
C VAL A 268 -14.30 5.80 -15.30
N ILE A 269 -13.79 4.77 -14.63
CA ILE A 269 -12.51 4.17 -14.98
C ILE A 269 -12.59 3.42 -16.32
N ALA A 270 -13.66 2.66 -16.57
CA ALA A 270 -13.87 2.02 -17.86
C ALA A 270 -13.87 3.03 -19.00
N ARG A 271 -14.51 4.19 -18.79
CA ARG A 271 -14.62 5.26 -19.77
C ARG A 271 -13.30 6.00 -19.98
N CYS A 272 -12.60 6.37 -18.91
CA CYS A 272 -11.42 7.24 -18.98
C CYS A 272 -10.11 6.47 -19.19
N ALA A 273 -9.99 5.25 -18.66
CA ALA A 273 -8.77 4.46 -18.78
C ALA A 273 -8.81 3.49 -19.97
N PHE A 274 -9.99 2.92 -20.28
CA PHE A 274 -10.14 1.86 -21.28
C PHE A 274 -11.02 2.25 -22.47
N ALA A 275 -11.51 3.50 -22.53
CA ALA A 275 -12.44 4.00 -23.54
C ALA A 275 -13.70 3.12 -23.74
N THR A 276 -14.06 2.33 -22.74
CA THR A 276 -15.17 1.40 -22.79
C THR A 276 -16.42 2.07 -22.22
N ARG A 277 -17.53 2.00 -22.94
CA ARG A 277 -18.83 2.46 -22.43
C ARG A 277 -19.46 1.33 -21.65
N LEU A 278 -19.60 1.52 -20.35
CA LEU A 278 -20.34 0.64 -19.46
C LEU A 278 -21.51 1.40 -18.85
N ASP A 279 -22.55 0.65 -18.49
CA ASP A 279 -23.62 1.08 -17.61
C ASP A 279 -23.75 0.01 -16.51
N SER A 280 -22.85 0.09 -15.53
CA SER A 280 -22.69 -0.96 -14.50
C SER A 280 -23.88 -1.03 -13.55
N HIS A 281 -24.77 -0.03 -13.55
CA HIS A 281 -26.00 -0.01 -12.78
C HIS A 281 -27.10 -0.92 -13.36
N THR A 282 -27.13 -1.12 -14.68
CA THR A 282 -28.12 -2.01 -15.34
C THR A 282 -27.52 -3.37 -15.71
N GLN A 283 -26.23 -3.42 -16.02
CA GLN A 283 -25.56 -4.62 -16.53
C GLN A 283 -24.75 -5.34 -15.44
N GLU A 284 -25.39 -5.72 -14.34
CA GLU A 284 -24.70 -6.37 -13.22
C GLU A 284 -24.07 -7.73 -13.57
N THR A 285 -24.59 -8.40 -14.62
CA THR A 285 -24.08 -9.69 -15.13
C THR A 285 -22.89 -9.54 -16.07
N ASN A 286 -22.46 -8.31 -16.38
CA ASN A 286 -21.30 -8.07 -17.22
C ASN A 286 -20.05 -8.70 -16.56
N GLU A 287 -19.30 -9.46 -17.34
CA GLU A 287 -18.09 -10.13 -16.86
C GLU A 287 -17.10 -9.13 -16.24
N PHE A 288 -17.00 -7.93 -16.82
CA PHE A 288 -16.15 -6.86 -16.31
C PHE A 288 -16.52 -6.45 -14.88
N VAL A 289 -17.82 -6.23 -14.64
CA VAL A 289 -18.36 -5.84 -13.32
C VAL A 289 -18.17 -6.97 -12.31
N THR A 290 -18.40 -8.21 -12.73
CA THR A 290 -18.25 -9.39 -11.86
C THR A 290 -16.81 -9.60 -11.44
N LYS A 291 -15.85 -9.53 -12.39
CA LYS A 291 -14.41 -9.63 -12.11
C LYS A 291 -13.92 -8.46 -11.26
N ALA A 292 -14.42 -7.25 -11.51
CA ALA A 292 -14.15 -6.08 -10.67
C ALA A 292 -14.55 -6.35 -9.22
N ARG A 293 -15.80 -6.76 -8.97
CA ARG A 293 -16.31 -7.07 -7.62
C ARG A 293 -15.46 -8.14 -6.92
N GLN A 294 -15.02 -9.17 -7.66
CA GLN A 294 -14.12 -10.21 -7.13
C GLN A 294 -12.73 -9.68 -6.73
N ALA A 295 -12.21 -8.65 -7.42
CA ALA A 295 -10.93 -8.03 -7.08
C ALA A 295 -10.96 -7.36 -5.68
N PHE A 296 -12.14 -6.90 -5.24
CA PHE A 296 -12.31 -6.10 -4.02
C PHE A 296 -13.08 -6.80 -2.89
N SER A 297 -13.67 -7.98 -3.12
CA SER A 297 -14.42 -8.73 -2.10
C SER A 297 -13.54 -9.52 -1.10
N GLY A 298 -12.24 -9.23 -1.06
CA GLY A 298 -11.25 -10.01 -0.33
C GLY A 298 -11.43 -9.98 1.18
N LYS A 299 -11.75 -11.13 1.77
CA LYS A 299 -11.58 -11.39 3.22
C LYS A 299 -10.11 -11.58 3.56
N ILE A 300 -9.73 -11.40 4.83
CA ILE A 300 -8.39 -11.77 5.30
C ILE A 300 -8.20 -13.28 5.09
N THR A 301 -7.26 -13.65 4.22
CA THR A 301 -6.90 -15.05 3.95
C THR A 301 -5.59 -15.41 4.65
N LEU A 302 -5.35 -16.70 4.90
CA LEU A 302 -4.09 -17.17 5.48
C LEU A 302 -2.85 -16.74 4.65
N PRO A 303 -2.86 -16.81 3.30
CA PRO A 303 -1.77 -16.27 2.49
C PRO A 303 -1.51 -14.78 2.73
N LEU A 304 -2.54 -13.95 2.93
CA LEU A 304 -2.37 -12.54 3.27
C LEU A 304 -1.74 -12.38 4.67
N ILE A 305 -2.19 -13.11 5.68
CA ILE A 305 -1.57 -13.06 7.02
C ILE A 305 -0.08 -13.43 6.95
N LEU A 306 0.26 -14.47 6.19
CA LEU A 306 1.64 -14.89 5.97
C LEU A 306 2.46 -13.85 5.21
N LEU A 307 1.89 -13.18 4.21
CA LEU A 307 2.57 -12.10 3.48
C LEU A 307 3.00 -10.96 4.42
N PHE A 308 2.11 -10.53 5.32
CA PHE A 308 2.36 -9.39 6.21
C PHE A 308 3.25 -9.74 7.41
N LEU A 309 3.00 -10.87 8.08
CA LEU A 309 3.72 -11.23 9.30
C LEU A 309 4.98 -12.08 9.04
N PHE A 310 4.98 -12.89 7.98
CA PHE A 310 6.04 -13.86 7.66
C PHE A 310 6.41 -13.87 6.17
N PRO A 311 6.84 -12.74 5.59
CA PRO A 311 7.10 -12.64 4.15
C PRO A 311 8.14 -13.65 3.65
N GLY A 312 9.09 -14.06 4.50
CA GLY A 312 10.06 -15.11 4.16
C GLY A 312 9.43 -16.48 3.96
N VAL A 313 8.44 -16.85 4.81
CA VAL A 313 7.69 -18.11 4.71
C VAL A 313 6.77 -18.06 3.50
N PHE A 314 6.07 -16.94 3.29
CA PHE A 314 5.23 -16.71 2.11
C PHE A 314 6.02 -16.92 0.80
N LYS A 315 7.23 -16.34 0.73
CA LYS A 315 8.13 -16.51 -0.41
C LYS A 315 8.65 -17.94 -0.55
N LEU A 316 9.00 -18.60 0.54
CA LEU A 316 9.48 -19.98 0.54
C LEU A 316 8.43 -20.96 0.01
N LEU A 317 7.17 -20.78 0.43
CA LEU A 317 6.04 -21.60 0.02
C LEU A 317 5.46 -21.20 -1.35
N LYS A 318 6.00 -20.14 -1.99
CA LYS A 318 5.53 -19.60 -3.27
C LYS A 318 4.01 -19.37 -3.31
N LEU A 319 3.44 -18.95 -2.18
CA LEU A 319 2.00 -18.68 -2.08
C LEU A 319 1.64 -17.46 -2.91
N LYS A 320 0.39 -17.39 -3.37
CA LYS A 320 -0.18 -16.22 -4.01
C LYS A 320 -1.16 -15.56 -3.04
N ALA A 321 -1.04 -14.25 -2.88
CA ALA A 321 -1.86 -13.48 -1.95
C ALA A 321 -3.28 -13.24 -2.49
N PHE A 322 -3.42 -13.21 -3.81
CA PHE A 322 -4.65 -12.89 -4.51
C PHE A 322 -4.91 -13.89 -5.63
N ASN A 323 -6.16 -13.92 -6.10
CA ASN A 323 -6.52 -14.70 -7.27
C ASN A 323 -5.96 -14.02 -8.53
N THR A 324 -4.91 -14.60 -9.12
CA THR A 324 -4.28 -14.11 -10.36
C THR A 324 -5.27 -14.00 -11.52
N ASP A 325 -6.28 -14.87 -11.59
CA ASP A 325 -7.23 -14.92 -12.71
C ASP A 325 -8.00 -13.61 -12.90
N VAL A 326 -8.29 -12.92 -11.79
CA VAL A 326 -8.99 -11.63 -11.82
C VAL A 326 -8.13 -10.57 -12.51
N PHE A 327 -6.84 -10.53 -12.22
CA PHE A 327 -5.95 -9.53 -12.79
C PHE A 327 -5.52 -9.87 -14.22
N LEU A 328 -5.41 -11.15 -14.55
CA LEU A 328 -5.18 -11.60 -15.93
C LEU A 328 -6.32 -11.21 -16.86
N TYR A 329 -7.58 -11.31 -16.41
CA TYR A 329 -8.73 -10.83 -17.18
C TYR A 329 -8.57 -9.35 -17.60
N PHE A 330 -8.19 -8.47 -16.67
CA PHE A 330 -7.99 -7.05 -16.99
C PHE A 330 -6.77 -6.83 -17.89
N LYS A 331 -5.70 -7.61 -17.72
CA LYS A 331 -4.56 -7.59 -18.64
C LYS A 331 -5.00 -7.96 -20.06
N ASP A 332 -5.72 -9.06 -20.22
CA ASP A 332 -6.18 -9.56 -21.52
C ASP A 332 -7.15 -8.57 -22.18
N LEU A 333 -8.01 -7.92 -21.39
CA LEU A 333 -8.87 -6.85 -21.88
C LEU A 333 -8.07 -5.67 -22.43
N CYS A 334 -7.03 -5.23 -21.71
CA CYS A 334 -6.15 -4.16 -22.19
C CYS A 334 -5.51 -4.54 -23.53
N LEU A 335 -4.98 -5.77 -23.64
CA LEU A 335 -4.33 -6.26 -24.85
C LEU A 335 -5.31 -6.32 -26.03
N LYS A 336 -6.53 -6.83 -25.82
CA LYS A 336 -7.59 -6.84 -26.86
C LYS A 336 -7.95 -5.44 -27.34
N ILE A 337 -8.04 -4.47 -26.43
CA ILE A 337 -8.32 -3.08 -26.79
C ILE A 337 -7.16 -2.49 -27.61
N ILE A 338 -5.92 -2.78 -27.23
CA ILE A 338 -4.72 -2.34 -27.96
C ILE A 338 -4.71 -2.93 -29.38
N GLU A 339 -4.96 -4.23 -29.51
CA GLU A 339 -5.01 -4.93 -30.79
C GLU A 339 -6.07 -4.33 -31.72
N GLY A 340 -7.30 -4.15 -31.22
CA GLY A 340 -8.37 -3.53 -31.98
C GLY A 340 -8.08 -2.09 -32.42
N ARG A 341 -7.27 -1.32 -31.68
CA ARG A 341 -6.82 0.02 -32.08
C ARG A 341 -5.81 -0.03 -33.22
N LYS A 342 -4.88 -0.99 -33.17
CA LYS A 342 -3.87 -1.20 -34.23
C LYS A 342 -4.54 -1.58 -35.54
N GLU A 343 -5.53 -2.47 -35.50
CA GLU A 343 -6.31 -2.88 -36.67
C GLU A 343 -7.10 -1.71 -37.29
N LYS A 344 -7.82 -0.96 -36.45
CA LYS A 344 -8.69 0.15 -36.91
C LYS A 344 -7.92 1.43 -37.22
N LYS A 345 -6.60 1.48 -36.96
CA LYS A 345 -5.77 2.70 -36.99
C LYS A 345 -6.39 3.86 -36.22
N SER A 346 -7.12 3.55 -35.15
CA SER A 346 -7.84 4.53 -34.34
C SER A 346 -7.01 4.91 -33.12
N ARG A 347 -6.73 6.20 -32.95
CA ARG A 347 -6.06 6.73 -31.75
C ARG A 347 -7.08 7.35 -30.82
N GLN A 348 -7.05 6.97 -29.55
CA GLN A 348 -7.83 7.61 -28.49
C GLN A 348 -6.89 8.18 -27.45
N GLU A 349 -7.13 9.40 -27.00
CA GLU A 349 -6.27 10.05 -26.00
C GLU A 349 -6.67 9.68 -24.56
N ASP A 350 -6.45 8.42 -24.20
CA ASP A 350 -6.74 7.89 -22.87
C ASP A 350 -5.48 7.38 -22.13
N PHE A 351 -5.68 6.88 -20.92
CA PHE A 351 -4.59 6.35 -20.10
C PHE A 351 -3.87 5.17 -20.79
N LEU A 352 -4.62 4.26 -21.41
CA LEU A 352 -4.06 3.11 -22.11
C LEU A 352 -3.13 3.53 -23.26
N GLN A 353 -3.54 4.54 -24.02
CA GLN A 353 -2.71 5.09 -25.10
C GLN A 353 -1.43 5.73 -24.58
N LEU A 354 -1.47 6.42 -23.44
CA LEU A 354 -0.25 6.97 -22.83
C LEU A 354 0.72 5.87 -22.39
N MET A 355 0.20 4.74 -21.89
CA MET A 355 1.04 3.59 -21.55
C MET A 355 1.64 2.91 -22.79
N MET A 356 0.92 2.89 -23.91
CA MET A 356 1.46 2.46 -25.21
C MET A 356 2.56 3.41 -25.69
N ASP A 357 2.31 4.72 -25.67
CA ASP A 357 3.30 5.73 -26.08
C ASP A 357 4.56 5.66 -25.19
N ALA A 358 4.39 5.30 -23.90
CA ALA A 358 5.46 5.05 -22.94
C ALA A 358 6.27 3.78 -23.24
N GLN A 359 5.61 2.73 -23.74
CA GLN A 359 6.25 1.51 -24.22
C GLN A 359 7.03 1.78 -25.51
N ASP A 360 6.51 2.63 -26.39
CA ASP A 360 7.16 2.99 -27.66
C ASP A 360 8.29 4.03 -27.49
N GLY A 361 8.53 4.51 -26.26
CA GLY A 361 9.58 5.50 -25.96
C GLY A 361 9.28 6.92 -26.45
N SER A 362 8.03 7.22 -26.77
CA SER A 362 7.60 8.48 -27.41
C SER A 362 7.18 9.59 -26.43
N ILE A 363 7.47 9.47 -25.12
CA ILE A 363 7.02 10.44 -24.12
C ILE A 363 7.86 11.71 -24.15
N THR A 364 7.21 12.84 -24.45
CA THR A 364 7.71 14.19 -24.13
C THR A 364 7.30 14.53 -22.69
N THR A 365 8.29 14.69 -21.80
CA THR A 365 8.03 15.02 -20.39
C THR A 365 7.78 16.52 -20.27
N THR A 366 6.52 16.94 -20.21
CA THR A 366 6.16 18.31 -19.76
C THR A 366 5.47 18.21 -18.40
N VAL A 367 6.14 18.74 -17.38
CA VAL A 367 5.54 18.94 -16.05
C VAL A 367 4.82 20.28 -16.10
N GLU A 368 3.53 20.27 -16.41
CA GLU A 368 2.70 21.47 -16.32
C GLU A 368 2.33 21.73 -14.86
N THR A 369 2.67 22.92 -14.37
CA THR A 369 2.27 23.45 -13.06
C THR A 369 1.05 24.34 -13.28
N ALA A 370 -0.09 24.03 -12.66
CA ALA A 370 -1.30 24.85 -12.74
C ALA A 370 -1.71 25.27 -11.33
N GLN A 371 -1.85 26.58 -11.12
CA GLN A 371 -2.14 27.21 -9.83
C GLN A 371 -3.63 27.08 -9.46
N SER A 372 -3.97 26.42 -8.35
CA SER A 372 -5.34 26.36 -7.80
C SER A 372 -5.36 26.18 -6.27
N THR A 373 -6.49 26.47 -5.61
CA THR A 373 -6.68 26.30 -4.14
C THR A 373 -6.42 24.87 -3.66
N GLU A 374 -6.67 23.87 -4.51
CA GLU A 374 -6.35 22.45 -4.23
C GLU A 374 -4.84 22.22 -4.04
N GLU A 375 -3.99 23.07 -4.60
CA GLU A 375 -2.54 22.97 -4.51
C GLU A 375 -2.04 23.31 -3.10
N LYS A 376 -2.59 24.35 -2.45
CA LYS A 376 -2.18 24.72 -1.07
C LYS A 376 -2.46 23.60 -0.06
N LEU A 377 -3.61 22.93 -0.20
CA LEU A 377 -4.07 21.93 0.76
C LEU A 377 -3.44 20.54 0.53
N PHE A 378 -3.35 20.12 -0.73
CA PHE A 378 -2.93 18.76 -1.06
C PHE A 378 -1.53 18.66 -1.68
N ASN A 379 -0.91 19.78 -2.04
CA ASN A 379 0.42 19.85 -2.61
C ASN A 379 1.31 20.77 -1.77
N LEU A 380 1.52 20.36 -0.51
CA LEU A 380 2.34 21.04 0.52
C LEU A 380 3.81 21.33 0.10
N ASP A 381 4.23 20.83 -1.07
CA ASP A 381 5.62 20.80 -1.52
C ASP A 381 5.80 21.42 -2.93
N SER A 382 4.94 22.34 -3.36
CA SER A 382 5.03 23.00 -4.69
C SER A 382 6.38 23.68 -4.96
N GLU A 383 7.19 23.93 -3.92
CA GLU A 383 8.54 24.48 -4.00
C GLU A 383 9.64 23.43 -4.29
N ILE A 384 9.36 22.13 -4.14
CA ILE A 384 10.35 21.08 -4.38
C ILE A 384 10.28 20.67 -5.84
N LYS A 385 11.15 21.30 -6.64
CA LYS A 385 11.52 20.79 -7.96
C LYS A 385 11.93 19.34 -7.79
N MET A 386 11.09 18.42 -8.27
CA MET A 386 11.46 17.02 -8.42
C MET A 386 12.80 17.01 -9.15
N ASP A 387 13.83 16.46 -8.53
CA ASP A 387 15.16 16.46 -9.14
C ASP A 387 15.09 15.65 -10.44
N THR A 388 15.00 16.37 -11.56
CA THR A 388 14.87 15.83 -12.90
C THR A 388 16.22 15.41 -13.47
N SER A 389 17.31 15.58 -12.73
CA SER A 389 18.65 15.16 -13.15
C SER A 389 18.75 13.65 -13.43
N PHE A 390 17.84 12.84 -12.87
CA PHE A 390 17.72 11.40 -13.13
C PHE A 390 16.81 11.04 -14.32
N LEU A 391 16.14 12.01 -14.96
CA LEU A 391 15.32 11.80 -16.16
C LEU A 391 16.16 11.61 -17.44
N GLY A 392 17.48 11.60 -17.33
CA GLY A 392 18.40 11.23 -18.40
C GLY A 392 18.17 9.78 -18.85
N GLY A 393 17.27 9.60 -19.81
CA GLY A 393 16.98 8.32 -20.46
C GLY A 393 15.81 7.56 -19.85
N VAL A 394 14.57 8.02 -20.11
CA VAL A 394 13.38 7.19 -19.90
C VAL A 394 13.49 5.98 -20.84
N LYS A 395 13.97 4.85 -20.32
CA LYS A 395 13.85 3.56 -21.01
C LYS A 395 12.37 3.24 -21.17
N ALA A 396 11.99 2.83 -22.37
CA ALA A 396 10.67 2.27 -22.69
C ALA A 396 10.18 1.33 -21.58
N LEU A 397 8.90 1.46 -21.22
CA LEU A 397 8.26 0.52 -20.32
C LEU A 397 8.11 -0.85 -21.01
N THR A 398 8.25 -1.93 -20.26
CA THR A 398 7.86 -3.25 -20.80
C THR A 398 6.34 -3.36 -20.88
N GLU A 399 5.83 -4.29 -21.69
CA GLU A 399 4.39 -4.56 -21.77
C GLU A 399 3.80 -4.89 -20.38
N ASP A 400 4.47 -5.75 -19.62
CA ASP A 400 4.05 -6.08 -18.25
C ASP A 400 4.09 -4.87 -17.30
N GLU A 401 5.08 -3.97 -17.42
CA GLU A 401 5.14 -2.73 -16.63
C GLU A 401 3.97 -1.80 -16.97
N ALA A 402 3.66 -1.65 -18.27
CA ALA A 402 2.55 -0.85 -18.76
C ALA A 402 1.19 -1.41 -18.31
N MET A 403 0.96 -2.71 -18.53
CA MET A 403 -0.29 -3.38 -18.15
C MET A 403 -0.49 -3.39 -16.63
N ALA A 404 0.58 -3.55 -15.86
CA ALA A 404 0.51 -3.45 -14.39
C ALA A 404 0.02 -2.07 -13.94
N GLN A 405 0.39 -0.99 -14.65
CA GLN A 405 -0.13 0.33 -14.33
C GLN A 405 -1.60 0.46 -14.69
N CYS A 406 -2.02 -0.01 -15.88
CA CYS A 406 -3.44 -0.01 -16.25
C CYS A 406 -4.32 -0.71 -15.21
N VAL A 407 -3.90 -1.90 -14.75
CA VAL A 407 -4.61 -2.63 -13.69
C VAL A 407 -4.51 -1.91 -12.34
N LEU A 408 -3.37 -1.30 -11.99
CA LEU A 408 -3.27 -0.48 -10.78
C LEU A 408 -4.24 0.71 -10.79
N PHE A 409 -4.36 1.42 -11.91
CA PHE A 409 -5.28 2.57 -12.03
C PHE A 409 -6.73 2.14 -11.93
N PHE A 410 -7.06 0.98 -12.50
CA PHE A 410 -8.35 0.36 -12.30
C PHE A 410 -8.63 0.10 -10.82
N LEU A 411 -7.70 -0.58 -10.14
CA LEU A 411 -7.88 -0.97 -8.74
C LEU A 411 -7.97 0.23 -7.79
N ALA A 412 -7.03 1.16 -7.93
CA ALA A 412 -6.95 2.34 -7.07
C ALA A 412 -8.11 3.31 -7.33
N GLY A 413 -8.48 3.52 -8.60
CA GLY A 413 -9.49 4.48 -9.00
C GLY A 413 -10.91 4.08 -8.60
N GLN A 414 -11.22 2.78 -8.57
CA GLN A 414 -12.57 2.32 -8.21
C GLN A 414 -12.83 2.38 -6.70
N ASP A 415 -12.03 1.71 -5.89
CA ASP A 415 -12.35 1.50 -4.47
C ASP A 415 -12.23 2.79 -3.66
N THR A 416 -11.20 3.61 -3.93
CA THR A 416 -11.00 4.88 -3.21
C THR A 416 -12.07 5.90 -3.54
N THR A 417 -12.38 6.11 -4.83
CA THR A 417 -13.40 7.07 -5.29
C THR A 417 -14.78 6.71 -4.74
N SER A 418 -15.19 5.44 -4.89
CA SER A 418 -16.48 4.98 -4.36
C SER A 418 -16.57 5.12 -2.85
N SER A 419 -15.49 4.84 -2.10
CA SER A 419 -15.46 5.06 -0.64
C SER A 419 -15.68 6.52 -0.28
N VAL A 420 -14.97 7.46 -0.92
CA VAL A 420 -15.09 8.89 -0.61
C VAL A 420 -16.51 9.39 -0.89
N ILE A 421 -17.08 9.05 -2.04
CA ILE A 421 -18.46 9.45 -2.37
C ILE A 421 -19.44 8.85 -1.36
N SER A 422 -19.26 7.57 -1.00
CA SER A 422 -20.17 6.88 -0.07
C SER A 422 -20.12 7.44 1.35
N TYR A 423 -18.92 7.72 1.86
CA TYR A 423 -18.76 8.36 3.17
C TYR A 423 -19.30 9.78 3.17
N THR A 424 -19.12 10.52 2.07
CA THR A 424 -19.68 11.87 1.93
C THR A 424 -21.21 11.82 1.92
N ALA A 425 -21.83 10.96 1.11
CA ALA A 425 -23.29 10.78 1.08
C ALA A 425 -23.85 10.35 2.45
N TYR A 426 -23.14 9.46 3.15
CA TYR A 426 -23.46 9.09 4.54
C TYR A 426 -23.44 10.29 5.48
N LEU A 427 -22.37 11.10 5.45
CA LEU A 427 -22.24 12.29 6.28
C LEU A 427 -23.32 13.32 5.96
N LEU A 428 -23.64 13.55 4.68
CA LEU A 428 -24.71 14.43 4.23
C LEU A 428 -26.10 13.95 4.69
N ALA A 429 -26.35 12.63 4.71
CA ALA A 429 -27.60 12.06 5.22
C ALA A 429 -27.78 12.30 6.74
N LEU A 430 -26.68 12.44 7.48
CA LEU A 430 -26.68 12.75 8.91
C LEU A 430 -26.76 14.24 9.21
N HIS A 431 -26.45 15.10 8.23
CA HIS A 431 -26.36 16.56 8.38
C HIS A 431 -27.18 17.27 7.28
N PRO A 432 -28.53 17.28 7.39
CA PRO A 432 -29.42 17.86 6.39
C PRO A 432 -29.13 19.34 6.09
N GLU A 433 -28.68 20.09 7.08
CA GLU A 433 -28.31 21.51 6.98
C GLU A 433 -27.09 21.73 6.07
N ILE A 434 -26.06 20.87 6.20
CA ILE A 434 -24.89 20.90 5.33
C ILE A 434 -25.28 20.46 3.92
N GLN A 435 -26.15 19.46 3.81
CA GLN A 435 -26.67 19.00 2.53
C GLN A 435 -27.48 20.07 1.80
N ALA A 436 -28.32 20.83 2.50
CA ALA A 436 -29.09 21.94 1.94
C ALA A 436 -28.17 23.05 1.42
N LYS A 437 -27.18 23.47 2.20
CA LYS A 437 -26.19 24.49 1.77
C LYS A 437 -25.36 24.03 0.56
N LEU A 438 -24.96 22.76 0.52
CA LEU A 438 -24.27 22.19 -0.64
C LEU A 438 -25.18 22.14 -1.88
N ARG A 439 -26.46 21.84 -1.68
CA ARG A 439 -27.44 21.83 -2.75
C ARG A 439 -27.65 23.22 -3.35
N GLU A 440 -27.68 24.28 -2.55
CA GLU A 440 -27.76 25.66 -3.05
C GLU A 440 -26.58 25.99 -3.99
N GLU A 441 -25.35 25.65 -3.59
CA GLU A 441 -24.17 25.81 -4.45
C GLU A 441 -24.27 24.97 -5.73
N ALA A 442 -24.79 23.74 -5.63
CA ALA A 442 -24.98 22.85 -6.78
C ALA A 442 -26.02 23.38 -7.77
N ASP A 443 -27.19 23.81 -7.27
CA ASP A 443 -28.28 24.34 -8.08
C ASP A 443 -27.85 25.62 -8.81
N GLU A 444 -27.12 26.52 -8.13
CA GLU A 444 -26.61 27.74 -8.76
C GLU A 444 -25.54 27.42 -9.83
N CYS A 445 -24.66 26.44 -9.57
CA CYS A 445 -23.68 25.98 -10.56
C CYS A 445 -24.37 25.48 -11.84
N PHE A 446 -25.36 24.59 -11.73
CA PHE A 446 -26.09 24.07 -12.90
C PHE A 446 -26.91 25.14 -13.61
N LYS A 447 -27.46 26.12 -12.87
CA LYS A 447 -28.16 27.27 -13.45
C LYS A 447 -27.23 28.15 -14.29
N GLN A 448 -25.99 28.37 -13.85
CA GLN A 448 -25.04 29.24 -14.56
C GLN A 448 -24.30 28.51 -15.69
N HIS A 449 -23.98 27.23 -15.52
CA HIS A 449 -23.06 26.51 -16.39
C HIS A 449 -23.70 25.35 -17.17
N GLY A 450 -24.98 25.07 -16.96
CA GLY A 450 -25.68 23.95 -17.57
C GLY A 450 -25.27 22.60 -16.96
N PRO A 451 -25.71 21.48 -17.55
CA PRO A 451 -25.60 20.14 -16.95
C PRO A 451 -24.17 19.58 -16.90
N ASP A 452 -23.23 20.14 -17.67
CA ASP A 452 -21.85 19.64 -17.78
C ASP A 452 -20.85 20.75 -17.42
N PRO A 453 -20.74 21.17 -16.15
CA PRO A 453 -19.81 22.20 -15.72
C PRO A 453 -18.35 21.76 -15.98
N SER A 454 -17.53 22.69 -16.46
CA SER A 454 -16.14 22.40 -16.78
C SER A 454 -15.28 22.15 -15.54
N LEU A 455 -14.13 21.51 -15.71
CA LEU A 455 -13.14 21.29 -14.66
C LEU A 455 -12.78 22.59 -13.91
N ASP A 456 -12.64 23.70 -14.63
CA ASP A 456 -12.27 24.99 -14.04
C ASP A 456 -13.42 25.61 -13.21
N VAL A 457 -14.67 25.22 -13.47
CA VAL A 457 -15.85 25.59 -12.67
C VAL A 457 -15.92 24.71 -11.42
N VAL A 458 -15.90 23.38 -11.59
CA VAL A 458 -16.04 22.41 -10.48
C VAL A 458 -14.93 22.58 -9.44
N SER A 459 -13.71 22.87 -9.88
CA SER A 459 -12.58 23.12 -8.98
C SER A 459 -12.73 24.39 -8.12
N LYS A 460 -13.60 25.34 -8.49
CA LYS A 460 -13.86 26.59 -7.77
C LYS A 460 -15.07 26.55 -6.82
N LEU A 461 -15.83 25.45 -6.81
CA LEU A 461 -16.95 25.26 -5.89
C LEU A 461 -16.41 25.07 -4.46
N LYS A 462 -16.49 26.12 -3.65
CA LYS A 462 -15.81 26.23 -2.36
C LYS A 462 -16.46 25.35 -1.31
N TYR A 463 -17.79 25.34 -1.25
CA TYR A 463 -18.49 24.57 -0.22
C TYR A 463 -18.43 23.07 -0.52
N LEU A 464 -18.57 22.67 -1.78
CA LEU A 464 -18.31 21.30 -2.24
C LEU A 464 -16.89 20.86 -1.92
N HIS A 465 -15.90 21.73 -2.14
CA HIS A 465 -14.52 21.45 -1.72
C HIS A 465 -14.42 21.21 -0.21
N GLY A 466 -15.04 22.06 0.61
CA GLY A 466 -15.06 21.88 2.06
C GLY A 466 -15.72 20.58 2.51
N VAL A 467 -16.86 20.21 1.93
CA VAL A 467 -17.59 18.97 2.21
C VAL A 467 -16.75 17.73 1.87
N VAL A 468 -16.10 17.74 0.70
CA VAL A 468 -15.25 16.62 0.26
C VAL A 468 -13.99 16.53 1.14
N SER A 469 -13.37 17.66 1.46
CA SER A 469 -12.17 17.69 2.30
C SER A 469 -12.45 17.23 3.73
N GLU A 470 -13.55 17.66 4.33
CA GLU A 470 -13.93 17.21 5.67
C GLU A 470 -14.32 15.72 5.67
N SER A 471 -14.96 15.23 4.61
CA SER A 471 -15.22 13.79 4.44
C SER A 471 -13.93 12.98 4.35
N LEU A 472 -12.92 13.49 3.63
CA LEU A 472 -11.58 12.88 3.54
C LEU A 472 -10.79 12.94 4.85
N ARG A 473 -11.03 13.95 5.72
CA ARG A 473 -10.47 14.00 7.07
C ARG A 473 -11.10 12.93 7.97
N MET A 474 -12.42 12.82 7.97
CA MET A 474 -13.13 11.87 8.83
C MET A 474 -12.95 10.42 8.37
N TYR A 475 -12.90 10.18 7.05
CA TYR A 475 -12.82 8.84 6.47
C TYR A 475 -11.78 8.76 5.33
N PRO A 476 -10.48 8.97 5.62
CA PRO A 476 -9.43 8.85 4.62
C PRO A 476 -9.34 7.40 4.11
N PRO A 477 -9.42 7.14 2.79
CA PRO A 477 -9.27 5.79 2.26
C PRO A 477 -7.93 5.16 2.66
N ALA A 478 -6.84 5.92 2.65
CA ALA A 478 -5.55 5.47 3.17
C ALA A 478 -5.40 5.83 4.65
N VAL A 479 -5.61 4.85 5.53
CA VAL A 479 -5.58 5.07 7.00
C VAL A 479 -4.18 5.33 7.55
N ARG A 480 -3.15 4.85 6.83
CA ARG A 480 -1.74 5.08 7.13
C ARG A 480 -0.92 5.08 5.84
N ILE A 481 0.20 5.80 5.84
CA ILE A 481 1.20 5.74 4.77
C ILE A 481 2.54 5.31 5.35
N GLU A 482 3.36 4.68 4.51
CA GLU A 482 4.60 4.06 4.94
C GLU A 482 5.77 4.52 4.07
N ARG A 483 6.95 4.60 4.69
CA ARG A 483 8.26 4.65 4.04
C ARG A 483 9.15 3.53 4.57
N ALA A 484 10.12 3.10 3.79
CA ALA A 484 11.10 2.10 4.17
C ALA A 484 12.51 2.61 3.91
N ALA A 485 13.39 2.44 4.90
CA ALA A 485 14.77 2.90 4.84
C ALA A 485 15.57 2.13 3.78
N LEU A 486 16.24 2.85 2.88
CA LEU A 486 17.08 2.26 1.83
C LEU A 486 18.42 1.75 2.39
N SER A 487 18.95 2.45 3.38
CA SER A 487 20.16 2.16 4.15
C SER A 487 19.88 2.41 5.64
N ASP A 488 20.85 2.10 6.49
CA ASP A 488 20.79 2.57 7.88
C ASP A 488 20.71 4.11 7.88
N TYR A 489 19.79 4.63 8.67
CA TYR A 489 19.37 6.03 8.67
C TYR A 489 19.14 6.50 10.11
N VAL A 490 19.34 7.79 10.37
CA VAL A 490 19.06 8.41 11.67
C VAL A 490 17.94 9.43 11.44
N LEU A 491 16.86 9.35 12.22
CA LEU A 491 15.67 10.18 12.03
C LEU A 491 15.94 11.63 12.47
N GLY A 492 16.38 12.45 11.53
CA GLY A 492 16.73 13.85 11.80
C GLY A 492 17.64 14.00 13.00
N ASP A 493 17.31 14.96 13.86
CA ASP A 493 18.10 15.29 15.05
C ASP A 493 17.67 14.48 16.30
N THR A 494 16.75 13.52 16.14
CA THR A 494 16.25 12.70 17.26
C THR A 494 17.25 11.66 17.76
N GLY A 495 18.28 11.35 16.95
CA GLY A 495 19.24 10.27 17.23
C GLY A 495 18.68 8.85 17.06
N ILE A 496 17.39 8.69 16.72
CA ILE A 496 16.75 7.39 16.53
C ILE A 496 17.29 6.72 15.28
N LYS A 497 17.90 5.55 15.43
CA LYS A 497 18.41 4.74 14.33
C LYS A 497 17.27 3.91 13.74
N VAL A 498 17.14 4.02 12.42
CA VAL A 498 16.20 3.28 11.59
C VAL A 498 17.05 2.40 10.67
N PRO A 499 17.07 1.07 10.91
CA PRO A 499 17.94 0.18 10.15
C PRO A 499 17.39 -0.03 8.74
N LYS A 500 18.25 -0.43 7.81
CA LYS A 500 17.86 -0.74 6.44
C LYS A 500 16.63 -1.65 6.37
N GLY A 501 15.64 -1.24 5.59
CA GLY A 501 14.37 -1.95 5.40
C GLY A 501 13.36 -1.81 6.53
N CYS A 502 13.68 -1.10 7.61
CA CYS A 502 12.71 -0.73 8.64
C CYS A 502 11.67 0.23 8.07
N VAL A 503 10.42 0.04 8.49
CA VAL A 503 9.29 0.86 8.06
C VAL A 503 9.09 2.01 9.03
N VAL A 504 8.94 3.21 8.47
CA VAL A 504 8.46 4.41 9.17
C VAL A 504 7.02 4.66 8.69
N ALA A 505 6.06 4.62 9.61
CA ALA A 505 4.63 4.74 9.34
C ALA A 505 4.09 6.09 9.85
N VAL A 506 3.21 6.71 9.06
CA VAL A 506 2.48 7.93 9.44
C VAL A 506 0.99 7.56 9.57
N PRO A 507 0.41 7.60 10.78
CA PRO A 507 -0.96 7.16 11.03
C PRO A 507 -1.98 8.27 10.67
N ILE A 508 -2.28 8.41 9.38
CA ILE A 508 -3.15 9.47 8.82
C ILE A 508 -4.48 9.55 9.56
N TYR A 509 -5.20 8.42 9.69
CA TYR A 509 -6.51 8.40 10.35
C TYR A 509 -6.41 8.92 11.79
N SER A 510 -5.39 8.51 12.54
CA SER A 510 -5.19 8.96 13.92
C SER A 510 -4.89 10.46 13.99
N MET A 511 -4.03 10.98 13.10
CA MET A 511 -3.69 12.40 13.03
C MET A 511 -4.88 13.27 12.62
N HIS A 512 -5.71 12.80 11.68
CA HIS A 512 -6.93 13.48 11.26
C HIS A 512 -8.00 13.57 12.36
N HIS A 513 -7.92 12.69 13.36
CA HIS A 513 -8.81 12.65 14.53
C HIS A 513 -8.15 13.16 15.81
N ASP A 514 -6.97 13.79 15.71
CA ASP A 514 -6.28 14.38 16.85
C ASP A 514 -6.89 15.77 17.15
N PRO A 515 -7.48 15.98 18.34
CA PRO A 515 -8.04 17.27 18.72
C PRO A 515 -7.01 18.41 18.78
N GLU A 516 -5.71 18.11 18.88
CA GLU A 516 -4.65 19.12 18.80
C GLU A 516 -4.54 19.72 17.39
N TYR A 517 -4.83 18.93 16.35
CA TYR A 517 -4.75 19.38 14.95
C TYR A 517 -6.12 19.76 14.38
N PHE A 518 -7.18 19.12 14.84
CA PHE A 518 -8.55 19.35 14.40
C PHE A 518 -9.48 19.44 15.63
N PRO A 519 -9.74 20.64 16.17
CA PRO A 519 -10.62 20.84 17.32
C PRO A 519 -12.01 20.22 17.08
N ASP A 520 -12.60 19.53 18.05
CA ASP A 520 -13.85 18.76 17.87
C ASP A 520 -13.81 17.79 16.67
N PRO A 521 -12.86 16.84 16.64
CA PRO A 521 -12.56 16.06 15.44
C PRO A 521 -13.68 15.10 15.01
N ALA A 522 -14.67 14.85 15.87
CA ALA A 522 -15.84 14.02 15.56
C ALA A 522 -16.96 14.77 14.84
N THR A 523 -16.94 16.10 14.86
CA THR A 523 -17.93 16.95 14.20
C THR A 523 -17.61 17.07 12.72
N PHE A 524 -18.63 16.88 11.86
CA PHE A 524 -18.53 17.12 10.43
C PHE A 524 -18.68 18.62 10.14
N ASP A 525 -17.56 19.33 10.01
CA ASP A 525 -17.56 20.78 9.73
C ASP A 525 -16.81 21.12 8.43
N PRO A 526 -17.52 21.30 7.31
CA PRO A 526 -16.94 21.75 6.05
C PRO A 526 -16.22 23.10 6.13
N ASN A 527 -16.57 23.97 7.08
CA ASN A 527 -15.97 25.31 7.16
C ASN A 527 -14.51 25.28 7.62
N ARG A 528 -14.00 24.16 8.17
CA ARG A 528 -12.55 23.99 8.44
C ARG A 528 -11.70 24.22 7.20
N PHE A 529 -12.25 23.91 6.03
CA PHE A 529 -11.60 24.02 4.74
C PHE A 529 -12.13 25.21 3.91
N SER A 530 -12.75 26.20 4.55
CA SER A 530 -13.09 27.46 3.90
C SER A 530 -11.84 28.31 3.69
N ASP A 531 -11.91 29.30 2.79
CA ASP A 531 -10.78 30.19 2.52
C ASP A 531 -10.29 30.93 3.77
N GLU A 532 -11.20 31.19 4.72
CA GLU A 532 -10.90 31.89 5.98
C GLU A 532 -10.16 30.99 6.99
N ASN A 533 -10.45 29.68 6.98
CA ASN A 533 -9.93 28.74 7.99
C ASN A 533 -8.81 27.85 7.45
N ILE A 534 -8.61 27.75 6.14
CA ILE A 534 -7.64 26.82 5.55
C ILE A 534 -6.22 27.05 6.04
N ASP A 535 -5.83 28.30 6.29
CA ASP A 535 -4.50 28.67 6.78
C ASP A 535 -4.28 28.27 8.25
N SER A 536 -5.35 27.94 8.99
CA SER A 536 -5.25 27.39 10.35
C SER A 536 -4.86 25.91 10.38
N ILE A 537 -4.99 25.20 9.24
CA ILE A 537 -4.61 23.79 9.14
C ILE A 537 -3.10 23.69 9.11
N ARG A 538 -2.53 23.19 10.21
CA ARG A 538 -1.08 22.99 10.31
C ARG A 538 -0.57 22.07 9.17
N PRO A 539 0.47 22.47 8.41
CA PRO A 539 1.04 21.62 7.38
C PRO A 539 1.40 20.23 7.89
N TYR A 540 1.24 19.21 7.04
CA TYR A 540 1.51 17.80 7.33
C TYR A 540 0.62 17.15 8.42
N THR A 541 -0.49 17.78 8.82
CA THR A 541 -1.52 17.12 9.65
C THR A 541 -2.69 16.59 8.81
N TYR A 542 -3.00 17.25 7.68
CA TYR A 542 -4.00 16.80 6.72
C TYR A 542 -3.36 16.09 5.52
N LEU A 543 -3.36 14.75 5.50
CA LEU A 543 -2.63 13.95 4.49
C LEU A 543 -3.47 12.87 3.76
N PRO A 544 -4.72 13.12 3.31
CA PRO A 544 -5.54 12.07 2.66
C PRO A 544 -4.93 11.49 1.37
N PHE A 545 -4.09 12.27 0.68
CA PHE A 545 -3.36 11.85 -0.51
C PHE A 545 -1.84 11.66 -0.27
N GLY A 546 -1.40 11.77 0.98
CA GLY A 546 0.01 11.84 1.37
C GLY A 546 0.71 13.10 0.88
N ALA A 547 2.03 13.17 1.09
CA ALA A 547 2.88 14.27 0.66
C ALA A 547 4.22 13.76 0.08
N GLY A 548 4.98 14.67 -0.52
CA GLY A 548 6.27 14.41 -1.17
C GLY A 548 6.17 13.57 -2.45
N PRO A 549 7.31 13.11 -2.98
CA PRO A 549 7.39 12.45 -4.30
C PRO A 549 6.52 11.18 -4.44
N ARG A 550 6.15 10.54 -3.33
CA ARG A 550 5.32 9.33 -3.27
C ARG A 550 3.85 9.62 -2.93
N ASN A 551 3.38 10.86 -3.04
CA ASN A 551 1.96 11.22 -2.90
C ASN A 551 1.07 10.52 -3.95
N CYS A 552 -0.24 10.65 -3.83
CA CYS A 552 -1.19 10.08 -4.80
C CYS A 552 -1.03 10.72 -6.19
N ILE A 553 -0.78 9.92 -7.22
CA ILE A 553 -0.68 10.41 -8.61
C ILE A 553 -2.04 10.79 -9.19
N GLY A 554 -3.10 10.07 -8.78
CA GLY A 554 -4.47 10.24 -9.29
C GLY A 554 -5.32 11.23 -8.50
N MET A 555 -4.71 12.05 -7.63
CA MET A 555 -5.42 12.96 -6.72
C MET A 555 -6.43 13.86 -7.44
N ARG A 556 -5.99 14.56 -8.48
CA ARG A 556 -6.82 15.52 -9.23
C ARG A 556 -7.94 14.83 -10.00
N PHE A 557 -7.65 13.67 -10.59
CA PHE A 557 -8.66 12.84 -11.25
C PHE A 557 -9.73 12.35 -10.27
N ALA A 558 -9.31 11.85 -9.10
CA ALA A 558 -10.21 11.36 -8.08
C ALA A 558 -11.10 12.48 -7.54
N LEU A 559 -10.53 13.65 -7.22
CA LEU A 559 -11.29 14.81 -6.75
C LEU A 559 -12.33 15.27 -7.79
N GLU A 560 -11.97 15.31 -9.07
CA GLU A 560 -12.91 15.65 -10.13
C GLU A 560 -14.07 14.65 -10.22
N ALA A 561 -13.78 13.35 -10.23
CA ALA A 561 -14.81 12.30 -10.26
C ALA A 561 -15.71 12.35 -9.01
N VAL A 562 -15.14 12.51 -7.82
CA VAL A 562 -15.91 12.64 -6.57
C VAL A 562 -16.80 13.87 -6.62
N LYS A 563 -16.26 15.03 -6.99
CA LYS A 563 -16.98 16.31 -6.99
C LYS A 563 -18.13 16.31 -7.99
N LEU A 564 -17.91 15.90 -9.24
CA LEU A 564 -18.98 15.81 -10.24
C LEU A 564 -20.08 14.85 -9.79
N SER A 565 -19.73 13.67 -9.27
CA SER A 565 -20.71 12.70 -8.78
C SER A 565 -21.58 13.28 -7.67
N LEU A 566 -20.97 13.91 -6.67
CA LEU A 566 -21.68 14.52 -5.55
C LEU A 566 -22.54 15.70 -6.00
N LEU A 567 -22.01 16.57 -6.87
CA LEU A 567 -22.72 17.72 -7.42
C LEU A 567 -24.02 17.31 -8.10
N HIS A 568 -23.96 16.33 -9.01
CA HIS A 568 -25.16 15.79 -9.66
C HIS A 568 -26.10 15.09 -8.67
N SER A 569 -25.55 14.36 -7.69
CA SER A 569 -26.36 13.60 -6.73
C SER A 569 -27.18 14.50 -5.80
N VAL A 570 -26.57 15.53 -5.19
CA VAL A 570 -27.27 16.45 -4.29
C VAL A 570 -28.26 17.36 -5.03
N HIS A 571 -27.99 17.62 -6.31
CA HIS A 571 -28.92 18.32 -7.19
C HIS A 571 -30.14 17.47 -7.56
N CYS A 572 -30.03 16.14 -7.65
CA CYS A 572 -31.17 15.33 -8.09
C CYS A 572 -32.03 14.74 -6.96
N VAL A 573 -31.44 14.46 -5.80
CA VAL A 573 -32.12 13.78 -4.70
C VAL A 573 -31.77 14.37 -3.33
N GLU A 574 -32.48 13.89 -2.31
CA GLU A 574 -32.16 14.11 -0.92
C GLU A 574 -31.69 12.80 -0.27
N PHE A 575 -30.51 12.82 0.33
CA PHE A 575 -30.01 11.74 1.17
C PHE A 575 -30.57 11.88 2.58
N VAL A 576 -31.15 10.80 3.12
CA VAL A 576 -31.78 10.82 4.44
C VAL A 576 -31.32 9.67 5.32
N ARG A 577 -31.11 9.98 6.61
CA ARG A 577 -30.91 8.96 7.63
C ARG A 577 -32.20 8.13 7.80
N THR A 578 -32.07 6.81 7.83
CA THR A 578 -33.18 5.90 8.13
C THR A 578 -32.92 5.11 9.41
N LYS A 579 -33.90 4.33 9.87
CA LYS A 579 -33.76 3.46 11.05
C LYS A 579 -32.64 2.41 10.88
N ASN A 580 -32.31 2.06 9.64
CA ASN A 580 -31.28 1.08 9.31
C ASN A 580 -29.91 1.70 9.06
N THR A 581 -29.81 3.04 8.99
CA THR A 581 -28.53 3.74 8.89
C THR A 581 -27.75 3.58 10.20
N LYS A 582 -26.62 2.87 10.13
CA LYS A 582 -25.76 2.62 11.29
C LYS A 582 -24.97 3.88 11.66
N VAL A 583 -25.05 4.27 12.93
CA VAL A 583 -24.32 5.41 13.50
C VAL A 583 -23.76 4.97 14.86
N PRO A 584 -22.43 4.86 15.05
CA PRO A 584 -21.38 5.08 14.05
C PRO A 584 -21.30 3.95 13.01
N LEU A 585 -20.54 4.18 11.92
CA LEU A 585 -20.22 3.13 10.95
C LEU A 585 -19.40 2.01 11.58
N GLU A 586 -19.66 0.78 11.13
CA GLU A 586 -18.81 -0.37 11.42
C GLU A 586 -17.86 -0.66 10.26
N PHE A 587 -16.63 -1.02 10.56
CA PHE A 587 -15.59 -1.25 9.54
C PHE A 587 -15.19 -2.71 9.43
N VAL A 588 -14.75 -3.10 8.23
CA VAL A 588 -14.20 -4.42 7.98
C VAL A 588 -12.83 -4.56 8.65
N THR A 589 -12.53 -5.77 9.10
CA THR A 589 -11.19 -6.15 9.56
C THR A 589 -10.31 -6.47 8.36
N GLY A 590 -9.06 -6.03 8.37
CA GLY A 590 -8.09 -6.40 7.34
C GLY A 590 -7.17 -5.27 6.93
N PHE A 591 -6.38 -5.52 5.88
CA PHE A 591 -5.47 -4.55 5.29
C PHE A 591 -6.11 -3.92 4.06
N GLY A 592 -5.67 -2.71 3.72
CA GLY A 592 -6.11 -2.00 2.53
C GLY A 592 -6.74 -0.66 2.88
N VAL A 593 -7.73 -0.26 2.07
CA VAL A 593 -8.42 1.01 2.27
C VAL A 593 -9.41 0.92 3.44
N LEU A 594 -9.78 2.07 3.99
CA LEU A 594 -10.84 2.19 4.97
C LEU A 594 -12.17 1.79 4.35
N ASN A 595 -12.68 0.61 4.73
CA ASN A 595 -13.93 0.06 4.21
C ASN A 595 -14.93 -0.19 5.35
N ALA A 596 -16.07 0.49 5.29
CA ALA A 596 -17.22 0.17 6.13
C ALA A 596 -17.84 -1.16 5.71
N LYS A 597 -18.45 -1.89 6.65
CA LYS A 597 -19.12 -3.17 6.36
C LYS A 597 -20.32 -2.95 5.43
N ASN A 598 -21.22 -2.05 5.82
CA ASN A 598 -22.40 -1.65 5.06
C ASN A 598 -22.58 -0.13 5.22
N ILE A 599 -22.86 0.58 4.13
CA ILE A 599 -23.22 2.01 4.14
C ILE A 599 -24.63 2.14 3.57
N THR A 600 -25.63 2.11 4.44
CA THR A 600 -27.05 2.15 4.06
C THR A 600 -27.69 3.49 4.48
N ILE A 601 -28.20 4.23 3.50
CA ILE A 601 -28.99 5.46 3.71
C ILE A 601 -30.25 5.41 2.85
N GLY A 602 -31.23 6.22 3.19
CA GLY A 602 -32.43 6.41 2.37
C GLY A 602 -32.21 7.52 1.35
N ILE A 603 -32.98 7.46 0.26
CA ILE A 603 -32.98 8.48 -0.78
C ILE A 603 -34.42 8.91 -1.03
N ARG A 604 -34.63 10.22 -1.13
CA ARG A 604 -35.93 10.80 -1.42
C ARG A 604 -35.87 11.70 -2.65
N LYS A 605 -37.00 11.77 -3.34
CA LYS A 605 -37.22 12.79 -4.36
C LYS A 605 -37.19 14.16 -3.70
N ARG A 606 -36.60 15.14 -4.39
CA ARG A 606 -36.69 16.54 -3.99
C ARG A 606 -38.17 16.97 -3.95
N THR A 607 -38.58 17.60 -2.85
CA THR A 607 -39.77 18.45 -2.86
C THR A 607 -39.42 19.73 -3.63
N ALA A 608 -40.33 20.13 -4.53
CA ALA A 608 -40.13 21.26 -5.45
C ALA A 608 -40.12 22.60 -4.71
#